data_AF-A0A1W0E4W4-F1
#
_entry.id   AF-A0A1W0E4W4-F1
#
_cell.length_a   1.000
_cell.length_b   1.000
_cell.length_c   1.000
_cell.angle_alpha   90.00
_cell.angle_beta   90.00
_cell.angle_gamma   90.00
#
_symmetry.space_group_name_H-M   'P 1'
#
loop_
_entity.id
_entity.type
_entity.pdbx_description
1 polymer ?
#
loop_
_entity_poly.entity_id
_entity_poly.type
_entity_poly.pdbx_seq_one_letter_code
_entity_poly.pdbx_strand_id
1 'polypeptide(L)'
;MPYRYKKLKKLVSKTNHYVKKHYDRFLNTIGGEGVIVEIDESKFGKRKYNRGHKVKSVWVLGMVEKTADRRIVLLLVKDRT
;
A
#
# COMPACT_ATOMS: atom_id res chain seq x y z
N MET A 1 -16.22 11.49 -18.27
CA MET A 1 -15.06 10.75 -18.83
C MET A 1 -15.37 9.25 -18.87
N PRO A 2 -15.99 8.68 -19.92
CA PRO A 2 -16.42 7.29 -19.88
C PRO A 2 -15.40 6.40 -20.59
N TYR A 3 -14.24 6.19 -19.98
CA TYR A 3 -13.45 5.02 -20.36
C TYR A 3 -14.31 3.79 -20.09
N ARG A 4 -14.47 2.92 -21.11
CA ARG A 4 -15.30 1.72 -21.04
C ARG A 4 -14.83 0.87 -19.86
N TYR A 5 -15.59 0.85 -18.76
CA TYR A 5 -15.24 0.24 -17.45
C TYR A 5 -14.57 -1.14 -17.56
N LYS A 6 -15.00 -1.98 -18.51
CA LYS A 6 -14.40 -3.28 -18.80
C LYS A 6 -12.92 -3.22 -19.20
N LYS A 7 -12.51 -2.23 -20.01
CA LYS A 7 -11.10 -2.02 -20.43
C LYS A 7 -10.24 -1.59 -19.23
N LEU A 8 -10.75 -0.66 -18.41
CA LEU A 8 -10.08 -0.24 -17.16
C LEU A 8 -9.89 -1.39 -16.18
N LYS A 9 -10.92 -2.22 -15.98
CA LYS A 9 -10.85 -3.38 -15.08
C LYS A 9 -9.78 -4.39 -15.52
N LYS A 10 -9.63 -4.60 -16.84
CA LYS A 10 -8.59 -5.46 -17.40
C LYS A 10 -7.19 -4.87 -17.22
N LEU A 11 -7.04 -3.55 -17.39
CA LEU A 11 -5.79 -2.84 -17.14
C LEU A 11 -5.38 -2.98 -15.67
N VAL A 12 -6.27 -2.61 -14.74
CA VAL A 12 -6.03 -2.70 -13.28
C VAL A 12 -5.68 -4.12 -12.85
N SER A 13 -6.35 -5.14 -13.40
CA SER A 13 -6.02 -6.54 -13.12
C SER A 13 -4.61 -6.91 -13.56
N LYS A 14 -4.19 -6.48 -14.76
CA LYS A 14 -2.83 -6.71 -15.28
C LYS A 14 -1.76 -5.99 -14.46
N THR A 15 -1.98 -4.72 -14.11
CA THR A 15 -1.04 -3.97 -13.27
C THR A 15 -0.94 -4.57 -11.88
N ASN A 16 -2.06 -4.96 -11.26
CA ASN A 16 -2.03 -5.62 -9.96
C ASN A 16 -1.23 -6.93 -10.01
N HIS A 17 -1.34 -7.71 -11.09
CA HIS A 17 -0.54 -8.92 -11.27
C HIS A 17 0.96 -8.61 -11.38
N TYR A 18 1.33 -7.60 -12.18
CA TYR A 18 2.72 -7.17 -12.33
C TYR A 18 3.31 -6.69 -10.99
N VAL A 19 2.60 -5.80 -10.29
CA VAL A 19 3.01 -5.28 -8.99
C VAL A 19 3.18 -6.42 -7.98
N LYS A 20 2.23 -7.36 -7.92
CA LYS A 20 2.30 -8.51 -7.03
C LYS A 20 3.48 -9.43 -7.36
N LYS A 21 3.79 -9.63 -8.65
CA LYS A 21 4.91 -10.46 -9.11
C LYS A 21 6.28 -9.84 -8.77
N HIS A 22 6.38 -8.51 -8.74
CA HIS A 22 7.63 -7.79 -8.54
C HIS A 22 7.73 -7.10 -7.17
N TYR A 23 6.84 -7.41 -6.24
CA TYR A 23 6.73 -6.73 -4.94
C TYR A 23 8.04 -6.76 -4.14
N ASP A 24 8.71 -7.92 -4.09
CA ASP A 24 9.97 -8.10 -3.33
C ASP A 24 11.11 -7.20 -3.84
N ARG A 25 11.12 -6.88 -5.15
CA ARG A 25 12.11 -5.96 -5.72
C ARG A 25 12.00 -4.57 -5.10
N PHE A 26 10.78 -4.09 -4.90
CA PHE A 26 10.51 -2.75 -4.38
C PHE A 26 10.64 -2.66 -2.85
N LEU A 27 10.49 -3.79 -2.15
CA LEU A 27 10.70 -3.87 -0.70
C LEU A 27 12.15 -3.61 -0.30
N ASN A 28 13.11 -4.16 -1.05
CA ASN A 28 14.54 -4.04 -0.77
C ASN A 28 15.13 -2.66 -1.09
N THR A 29 14.32 -1.70 -1.57
CA THR A 29 14.81 -0.42 -2.12
C THR A 29 14.55 0.79 -1.24
N ILE A 30 13.96 0.62 -0.04
CA ILE A 30 13.67 1.75 0.84
C ILE A 30 14.82 2.01 1.82
N GLY A 31 15.24 3.26 1.93
CA GLY A 31 16.40 3.66 2.73
C GLY A 31 17.73 3.67 1.95
N GLY A 32 18.83 3.81 2.69
CA GLY A 32 20.17 3.98 2.13
C GLY A 32 21.03 4.88 3.02
N GLU A 33 22.31 5.02 2.71
CA GLU A 33 23.21 5.90 3.46
C GLU A 33 22.72 7.36 3.38
N GLY A 34 22.59 8.01 4.54
CA GLY A 34 22.08 9.38 4.65
C GLY A 34 20.56 9.53 4.45
N VAL A 35 19.81 8.45 4.22
CA VAL A 35 18.34 8.49 4.07
C VAL A 35 17.66 8.16 5.39
N ILE A 36 16.90 9.12 5.91
CA ILE A 36 16.06 8.91 7.09
C ILE A 36 14.72 8.32 6.63
N VAL A 37 14.32 7.19 7.21
CA VAL A 37 13.03 6.54 6.98
C VAL A 37 12.17 6.68 8.22
N GLU A 38 10.97 7.24 8.05
CA GLU A 38 9.95 7.28 9.09
C GLU A 38 9.11 6.00 9.02
N ILE A 39 8.94 5.33 10.16
CA ILE A 39 8.22 4.06 10.28
C ILE A 39 7.04 4.29 11.21
N ASP A 40 5.84 3.91 10.75
CA ASP A 40 4.61 4.03 11.55
C ASP A 40 3.68 2.82 11.33
N GLU A 41 2.81 2.57 12.30
CA GLU A 41 1.84 1.50 12.28
C GLU A 41 0.42 2.04 12.20
N SER A 42 -0.33 1.61 11.18
CA SER A 42 -1.67 2.09 10.95
C SER A 42 -2.66 0.97 10.69
N LYS A 43 -3.88 1.10 11.25
CA LYS A 43 -4.96 0.13 11.07
C LYS A 43 -5.85 0.54 9.90
N PHE A 44 -5.70 -0.14 8.77
CA PHE A 44 -6.44 0.14 7.55
C PHE A 44 -7.72 -0.68 7.52
N GLY A 45 -8.88 -0.05 7.36
CA GLY A 45 -10.14 -0.78 7.26
C GLY A 45 -11.23 0.05 6.63
N LYS A 46 -12.21 -0.65 6.04
CA LYS A 46 -13.42 0.01 5.57
C LYS A 46 -14.35 0.33 6.74
N ARG A 47 -14.88 1.55 6.74
CA ARG A 47 -16.04 1.92 7.55
C ARG A 47 -17.31 1.69 6.75
N LYS A 48 -18.38 1.25 7.43
CA LYS A 48 -19.71 1.18 6.84
C LYS A 48 -20.13 2.59 6.38
N TYR A 49 -20.46 2.74 5.10
CA TYR A 49 -20.76 4.03 4.45
C TYR A 49 -19.69 5.12 4.64
N ASN A 50 -18.41 4.73 4.80
CA ASN A 50 -17.28 5.63 5.09
C ASN A 50 -17.39 6.48 6.38
N ARG A 51 -18.43 6.30 7.20
CA ARG A 51 -18.68 7.11 8.41
C ARG A 51 -18.89 6.29 9.68
N GLY A 52 -19.55 5.14 9.58
CA GLY A 52 -19.99 4.36 10.74
C GLY A 52 -19.01 3.24 11.16
N HIS A 53 -19.60 2.13 11.60
CA HIS A 53 -18.93 0.94 12.14
C HIS A 53 -17.73 0.46 11.29
N LYS A 54 -16.58 0.22 11.94
CA LYS A 54 -15.38 -0.37 11.31
C LYS A 54 -15.63 -1.86 11.12
N VAL A 55 -15.60 -2.35 9.87
CA VAL A 55 -16.00 -3.74 9.56
C VAL A 55 -14.84 -4.71 9.75
N LYS A 56 -13.95 -4.79 8.76
CA LYS A 56 -12.71 -5.55 8.81
C LYS A 56 -11.57 -4.59 8.51
N SER A 57 -10.52 -4.73 9.29
CA SER A 57 -9.33 -3.91 9.19
C SER A 57 -8.09 -4.76 9.35
N VAL A 58 -7.06 -4.38 8.63
CA VAL A 58 -5.75 -5.02 8.65
C VAL A 58 -4.76 -4.02 9.25
N TRP A 59 -3.84 -4.51 10.07
CA TRP A 59 -2.70 -3.74 10.50
C TRP A 59 -1.69 -3.64 9.36
N VAL A 60 -1.21 -2.44 9.11
CA VAL A 60 -0.22 -2.14 8.08
C VAL A 60 0.93 -1.40 8.73
N LEU A 61 2.15 -1.88 8.52
CA LEU A 61 3.37 -1.15 8.84
C LEU A 61 3.74 -0.32 7.62
N GLY A 62 3.76 1.00 7.76
CA GLY A 62 4.15 1.95 6.73
C GLY A 62 5.56 2.46 6.95
N MET A 63 6.33 2.55 5.88
CA MET A 63 7.67 3.14 5.87
C MET A 63 7.72 4.21 4.78
N VAL A 64 8.23 5.39 5.11
CA VAL A 64 8.33 6.54 4.20
C VAL A 64 9.71 7.18 4.31
N GLU A 65 10.37 7.37 3.17
CA GLU A 65 11.62 8.14 3.12
C GLU A 65 11.37 9.64 3.28
N LYS A 66 12.18 10.29 4.13
CA LYS A 66 12.19 11.74 4.31
C LYS A 66 13.02 12.43 3.22
N THR A 67 12.77 12.07 1.97
CA THR A 67 13.42 12.59 0.76
C THR A 67 12.40 13.31 -0.12
N ALA A 68 12.84 13.99 -1.17
CA ALA A 68 11.93 14.60 -2.15
C ALA A 68 11.08 13.55 -2.89
N ASP A 69 11.65 12.37 -3.14
CA ASP A 69 10.98 11.26 -3.84
C ASP A 69 9.88 10.61 -3.01
N ARG A 70 9.96 10.70 -1.66
CA ARG A 70 8.99 10.13 -0.71
C ARG A 70 8.59 8.70 -1.04
N ARG A 71 9.56 7.81 -1.24
CA ARG A 71 9.28 6.39 -1.51
C ARG A 71 8.56 5.78 -0.32
N ILE A 72 7.53 4.97 -0.60
CA ILE A 72 6.67 4.38 0.43
C ILE A 72 6.62 2.86 0.25
N VAL A 73 6.74 2.16 1.37
CA VAL A 73 6.48 0.72 1.48
C VAL A 73 5.37 0.51 2.52
N LEU A 74 4.40 -0.35 2.18
CA LEU A 74 3.31 -0.75 3.07
C LEU A 74 3.30 -2.27 3.22
N LEU A 75 3.59 -2.74 4.43
CA LEU A 75 3.66 -4.16 4.78
C LEU A 75 2.42 -4.58 5.56
N LEU A 76 1.74 -5.64 5.11
CA LEU A 76 0.64 -6.24 5.87
C LEU A 76 1.18 -6.97 7.10
N VAL A 77 0.68 -6.63 8.28
CA VAL A 77 0.93 -7.35 9.52
C VAL A 77 -0.19 -8.37 9.72
N LYS A 78 0.13 -9.65 9.58
CA LYS A 78 -0.86 -10.75 9.68
C LYS A 78 -1.28 -11.03 11.13
N ASP A 79 -0.33 -11.00 12.05
CA ASP A 79 -0.54 -11.43 13.43
C ASP A 79 -0.38 -10.25 14.38
N ARG A 80 -1.52 -9.79 14.89
CA ARG A 80 -1.64 -8.90 16.05
C ARG A 80 -2.75 -9.47 16.93
N THR A 81 -2.37 -10.41 17.79
CA THR A 81 -3.21 -10.87 18.90
C THR A 81 -3.48 -9.72 19.87
#